data_AF-A0A9X4SL38-F1
#
_entry.id   AF-A0A9X4SL38-F1
#
_cell.length_a   1.000
_cell.length_b   1.000
_cell.length_c   1.000
_cell.angle_alpha   90.00
_cell.angle_beta   90.00
_cell.angle_gamma   90.00
#
_symmetry.space_group_name_H-M   'P 1'
#
loop_
_entity.id
_entity.type
_entity.pdbx_description
1 polymer ?
#
loop_
_entity_poly.entity_id
_entity_poly.type
_entity_poly.pdbx_seq_one_letter_code
_entity_poly.pdbx_strand_id
1 'polypeptide(L)'
;MTDGLNLIIREIKDGQQRIEDLKSFLQPKTVNETPTDTKEITVDRSTFALALQCSKTIKEAVLHEILLHFVQSLDKQPLEDVMKHLEKAIGDRIYVKNNPISNPNEEFRTHINFKGEEGNTLLHQAVRDNNIQAIEVLFNYDINPLIRNQKGEIPLDLAQGKTRDALVKGMKKQADSKKWSAACSSSFGVIPGVFLGVGPGVGSALAGPSMVIILGAAAVFTLVAGIAVGLAIYFLSHDYKQAKAIEKVINSEPPSVNNVVSVTGSEKGPQPI
;
A
#
# COMPACT_ATOMS: atom_id res chain seq x y z
N MET A 1 8.42 -10.78 24.32
CA MET A 1 7.39 -9.93 24.96
C MET A 1 6.08 -9.88 24.16
N THR A 2 5.89 -10.82 23.23
CA THR A 2 4.65 -11.00 22.46
C THR A 2 3.43 -11.27 23.35
N ASP A 3 3.60 -11.99 24.47
CA ASP A 3 2.50 -12.31 25.39
C ASP A 3 1.88 -11.08 26.05
N GLY A 4 2.68 -10.07 26.41
CA GLY A 4 2.19 -8.83 27.00
C GLY A 4 1.40 -7.97 26.02
N LEU A 5 1.90 -7.85 24.79
CA LEU A 5 1.19 -7.17 23.70
C LEU A 5 -0.12 -7.88 23.35
N ASN A 6 -0.09 -9.22 23.27
CA ASN A 6 -1.27 -10.04 22.99
C ASN A 6 -2.34 -9.92 24.08
N LEU A 7 -1.93 -9.76 25.35
CA LEU A 7 -2.86 -9.52 26.45
C LEU A 7 -3.58 -8.18 26.29
N ILE A 8 -2.84 -7.09 26.04
CA ILE A 8 -3.41 -5.75 25.83
C ILE A 8 -4.40 -5.77 24.64
N ILE A 9 -4.02 -6.38 23.52
CA ILE A 9 -4.90 -6.49 22.34
C ILE A 9 -6.19 -7.24 22.68
N ARG A 10 -6.11 -8.29 23.51
CA ARG A 10 -7.28 -9.04 23.97
C ARG A 10 -8.16 -8.20 24.90
N GLU A 11 -7.59 -7.49 25.85
CA GLU A 11 -8.32 -6.62 26.76
C GLU A 11 -9.00 -5.46 26.02
N ILE A 12 -8.37 -4.89 24.98
CA ILE A 12 -8.98 -3.90 24.08
C ILE A 12 -10.13 -4.52 23.29
N LYS A 13 -9.95 -5.74 22.77
CA LYS A 13 -11.01 -6.47 22.05
C LYS A 13 -12.24 -6.69 22.95
N ASP A 14 -12.03 -7.00 24.22
CA ASP A 14 -13.08 -7.26 25.20
C ASP A 14 -13.65 -5.96 25.82
N GLY A 15 -13.16 -4.79 25.39
CA GLY A 15 -13.60 -3.47 25.87
C GLY A 15 -13.15 -3.12 27.28
N GLN A 16 -12.18 -3.86 27.82
CA GLN A 16 -11.62 -3.67 29.17
C GLN A 16 -10.51 -2.61 29.20
N GLN A 17 -9.83 -2.40 28.07
CA GLN A 17 -8.78 -1.39 27.91
C GLN A 17 -9.04 -0.50 26.70
N ARG A 18 -8.38 0.66 26.68
CA ARG A 18 -8.47 1.59 25.57
C ARG A 18 -7.25 1.48 24.66
N ILE A 19 -7.38 1.99 23.43
CA ILE A 19 -6.28 2.02 22.47
C ILE A 19 -5.10 2.87 22.98
N GLU A 20 -5.35 3.84 23.86
CA GLU A 20 -4.29 4.62 24.52
C GLU A 20 -3.36 3.77 25.39
N ASP A 21 -3.83 2.66 25.94
CA ASP A 21 -3.01 1.72 26.73
C ASP A 21 -2.01 0.99 25.81
N LEU A 22 -2.47 0.59 24.62
CA LEU A 22 -1.61 0.04 23.57
C LEU A 22 -0.56 1.06 23.12
N LYS A 23 -0.97 2.33 22.88
CA LYS A 23 -0.02 3.40 22.52
C LYS A 23 1.05 3.55 23.57
N SER A 24 0.66 3.64 24.85
CA SER A 24 1.59 3.80 25.97
C SER A 24 2.56 2.62 26.08
N PHE A 25 2.10 1.39 25.78
CA PHE A 25 2.95 0.21 25.74
C PHE A 25 3.94 0.22 24.55
N LEU A 26 3.53 0.75 23.41
CA LEU A 26 4.32 0.86 22.18
C LEU A 26 5.16 2.14 22.10
N GLN A 27 5.07 3.08 23.05
CA GLN A 27 5.83 4.32 22.96
C GLN A 27 7.35 4.03 22.99
N PRO A 28 8.14 4.60 22.07
CA PRO A 28 9.59 4.49 22.13
C PRO A 28 10.08 5.14 23.43
N LYS A 29 10.78 4.37 24.27
CA LYS A 29 11.38 4.90 25.51
C LYS A 29 12.30 6.07 25.16
N THR A 30 11.98 7.25 25.69
CA THR A 30 12.79 8.45 25.48
C THR A 30 14.19 8.24 26.09
N VAL A 31 15.21 8.52 25.27
CA VAL A 31 16.69 8.70 25.40
C VAL A 31 17.42 8.55 26.75
N ASN A 32 16.75 8.49 27.91
CA ASN A 32 17.38 8.55 29.24
C ASN A 32 17.44 7.21 29.99
N GLU A 33 17.04 6.09 29.39
CA GLU A 33 17.21 4.77 30.02
C GLU A 33 18.37 4.00 29.39
N THR A 34 19.25 3.47 30.25
CA THR A 34 20.43 2.69 29.87
C THR A 34 20.06 1.49 28.97
N PRO A 35 20.93 1.09 28.01
CA PRO A 35 20.61 0.15 26.91
C PRO A 35 20.26 -1.28 27.31
N THR A 36 20.25 -1.61 28.60
CA THR A 36 20.18 -2.98 29.13
C THR A 36 18.79 -3.45 29.51
N ASP A 37 17.77 -2.57 29.54
CA ASP A 37 16.38 -2.91 29.94
C ASP A 37 15.31 -2.40 28.94
N THR A 38 15.67 -2.22 27.67
CA THR A 38 14.69 -1.99 26.61
C THR A 38 13.89 -3.27 26.40
N LYS A 39 12.62 -3.24 26.80
CA LYS A 39 11.64 -4.28 26.53
C LYS A 39 11.48 -4.45 25.02
N GLU A 40 12.17 -5.44 24.45
CA GLU A 40 12.16 -5.76 23.02
C GLU A 40 10.77 -6.26 22.59
N ILE A 41 10.08 -5.47 21.77
CA ILE A 41 8.75 -5.80 21.28
C ILE A 41 8.89 -6.66 20.02
N THR A 42 8.31 -7.86 20.07
CA THR A 42 8.31 -8.80 18.96
C THR A 42 6.87 -9.16 18.62
N VAL A 43 6.54 -9.15 17.34
CA VAL A 43 5.21 -9.50 16.85
C VAL A 43 5.28 -10.75 15.98
N ASP A 44 4.27 -11.58 16.13
CA ASP A 44 4.11 -12.81 15.38
C ASP A 44 2.77 -12.83 14.65
N ARG A 45 2.55 -13.90 13.88
CA ARG A 45 1.28 -14.16 13.20
C ARG A 45 0.09 -14.20 14.17
N SER A 46 0.28 -14.70 15.41
CA SER A 46 -0.81 -14.81 16.38
C SER A 46 -1.26 -13.45 16.90
N THR A 47 -0.33 -12.51 17.06
CA THR A 47 -0.57 -11.11 17.41
C THR A 47 -1.52 -10.46 16.40
N PHE A 48 -1.21 -10.59 15.10
CA PHE A 48 -2.06 -10.05 14.04
C PHE A 48 -3.39 -10.79 13.94
N ALA A 49 -3.40 -12.11 14.13
CA ALA A 49 -4.65 -12.88 14.15
C ALA A 49 -5.60 -12.43 15.28
N LEU A 50 -5.07 -12.05 16.45
CA LEU A 50 -5.83 -11.47 17.55
C LEU A 50 -6.34 -10.07 17.19
N ALA A 51 -5.47 -9.18 16.70
CA ALA A 51 -5.84 -7.82 16.31
C ALA A 51 -6.94 -7.79 15.23
N LEU A 52 -6.88 -8.71 14.26
CA LEU A 52 -7.88 -8.81 13.21
C LEU A 52 -9.27 -9.23 13.75
N GLN A 53 -9.38 -9.83 14.95
CA GLN A 53 -10.66 -10.24 15.55
C GLN A 53 -11.41 -9.07 16.19
N CYS A 54 -10.79 -7.91 16.32
CA CYS A 54 -11.42 -6.71 16.83
C CYS A 54 -12.50 -6.20 15.87
N SER A 55 -13.39 -5.33 16.38
CA SER A 55 -14.35 -4.60 15.54
C SER A 55 -13.61 -3.76 14.49
N LYS A 56 -14.28 -3.39 13.38
CA LYS A 56 -13.65 -2.71 12.24
C LYS A 56 -12.78 -1.52 12.65
N THR A 57 -13.34 -0.59 13.43
CA THR A 57 -12.65 0.62 13.87
C THR A 57 -11.46 0.32 14.78
N ILE A 58 -11.61 -0.61 15.72
CA ILE A 58 -10.55 -0.98 16.67
C ILE A 58 -9.42 -1.71 15.93
N LYS A 59 -9.77 -2.64 15.05
CA LYS A 59 -8.82 -3.41 14.23
C LYS A 59 -7.92 -2.48 13.41
N GLU A 60 -8.50 -1.51 12.72
CA GLU A 60 -7.75 -0.56 11.90
C GLU A 60 -6.77 0.27 12.75
N ALA A 61 -7.21 0.76 13.91
CA ALA A 61 -6.36 1.51 14.82
C ALA A 61 -5.23 0.67 15.44
N VAL A 62 -5.55 -0.52 15.98
CA VAL A 62 -4.55 -1.41 16.60
C VAL A 62 -3.47 -1.81 15.60
N LEU A 63 -3.87 -2.20 14.39
CA LEU A 63 -2.92 -2.57 13.34
C LEU A 63 -2.05 -1.38 12.94
N HIS A 64 -2.64 -0.20 12.80
CA HIS A 64 -1.87 1.00 12.48
C HIS A 64 -0.83 1.31 13.54
N GLU A 65 -1.18 1.29 14.83
CA GLU A 65 -0.25 1.58 15.93
C GLU A 65 0.90 0.57 15.99
N ILE A 66 0.60 -0.72 15.82
CA ILE A 66 1.64 -1.76 15.77
C ILE A 66 2.59 -1.50 14.60
N LEU A 67 2.08 -1.27 13.39
CA LEU A 67 2.92 -1.01 12.22
C LEU A 67 3.69 0.29 12.34
N LEU A 68 3.08 1.32 12.94
CA LEU A 68 3.70 2.62 13.19
C LEU A 68 4.91 2.49 14.11
N HIS A 69 4.80 1.69 15.18
CA HIS A 69 5.91 1.38 16.08
C HIS A 69 7.11 0.86 15.29
N PHE A 70 6.96 -0.18 14.47
CA PHE A 70 8.05 -0.76 13.67
C PHE A 70 8.58 0.13 12.54
N VAL A 71 7.86 1.18 12.17
CA VAL A 71 8.38 2.23 11.26
C VAL A 71 9.29 3.20 12.02
N GLN A 72 8.96 3.49 13.27
CA GLN A 72 9.66 4.45 14.14
C GLN A 72 10.81 3.83 14.95
N SER A 73 10.70 2.56 15.32
CA SER A 73 11.65 1.83 16.15
C SER A 73 12.69 1.09 15.30
N LEU A 74 13.91 1.02 15.83
CA LEU A 74 14.97 0.13 15.36
C LEU A 74 14.93 -1.16 16.17
N ASP A 75 13.77 -1.81 16.21
CA ASP A 75 13.67 -3.15 16.83
C ASP A 75 14.51 -4.16 16.03
N LYS A 76 14.93 -5.26 16.69
CA LYS A 76 15.67 -6.32 15.99
C LYS A 76 14.84 -7.01 14.91
N GLN A 77 13.52 -6.97 15.04
CA GLN A 77 12.61 -7.52 14.04
C GLN A 77 12.42 -6.52 12.90
N PRO A 78 12.84 -6.84 11.66
CA PRO A 78 12.70 -5.92 10.55
C PRO A 78 11.22 -5.73 10.18
N LEU A 79 10.86 -4.52 9.75
CA LEU A 79 9.51 -4.20 9.29
C LEU A 79 9.00 -5.18 8.23
N GLU A 80 9.88 -5.70 7.37
CA GLU A 80 9.52 -6.68 6.36
C GLU A 80 8.91 -7.97 6.96
N ASP A 81 9.48 -8.48 8.05
CA ASP A 81 8.97 -9.69 8.71
C ASP A 81 7.63 -9.41 9.41
N VAL A 82 7.47 -8.22 9.97
CA VAL A 82 6.21 -7.75 10.55
C VAL A 82 5.11 -7.72 9.49
N MET A 83 5.40 -7.16 8.31
CA MET A 83 4.47 -7.09 7.19
C MET A 83 4.12 -8.49 6.65
N LYS A 84 5.09 -9.41 6.57
CA LYS A 84 4.85 -10.82 6.22
C LYS A 84 3.93 -11.52 7.22
N HIS A 85 4.12 -11.29 8.52
CA HIS A 85 3.24 -11.87 9.54
C HIS A 85 1.80 -11.35 9.42
N LEU A 86 1.62 -10.07 9.13
CA LEU A 86 0.30 -9.48 8.88
C LEU A 86 -0.36 -10.06 7.62
N GLU A 87 0.36 -10.10 6.50
CA GLU A 87 -0.14 -10.66 5.23
C GLU A 87 -0.60 -12.11 5.43
N LYS A 88 0.22 -12.93 6.08
CA LYS A 88 -0.11 -14.32 6.40
C LYS A 88 -1.35 -14.44 7.29
N ALA A 89 -1.44 -13.62 8.34
CA ALA A 89 -2.57 -13.62 9.25
C ALA A 89 -3.90 -13.23 8.57
N ILE A 90 -3.86 -12.32 7.58
CA ILE A 90 -5.04 -11.99 6.76
C ILE A 90 -5.37 -13.15 5.80
N GLY A 91 -4.35 -13.76 5.17
CA GLY A 91 -4.54 -14.91 4.28
C GLY A 91 -5.23 -16.10 4.97
N ASP A 92 -4.93 -16.34 6.24
CA ASP A 92 -5.53 -17.44 6.99
C ASP A 92 -7.04 -17.30 7.21
N ARG A 93 -7.54 -16.07 7.22
CA ARG A 93 -8.96 -15.78 7.41
C ARG A 93 -9.82 -16.19 6.23
N ILE A 94 -9.22 -16.31 5.04
CA ILE A 94 -9.89 -16.82 3.83
C ILE A 94 -10.45 -18.23 4.07
N TYR A 95 -9.72 -19.05 4.84
CA TYR A 95 -10.10 -20.42 5.13
C TYR A 95 -11.16 -20.54 6.25
N VAL A 96 -11.54 -19.43 6.89
CA VAL A 96 -12.55 -19.42 7.96
C VAL A 96 -13.95 -19.33 7.36
N LYS A 97 -14.64 -20.48 7.35
CA LYS A 97 -15.96 -20.76 6.75
C LYS A 97 -17.11 -19.78 7.08
N ASN A 98 -16.96 -18.91 8.09
CA ASN A 98 -18.06 -18.13 8.67
C ASN A 98 -18.01 -16.62 8.38
N ASN A 99 -16.96 -16.09 7.73
CA ASN A 99 -16.90 -14.68 7.31
C ASN A 99 -15.84 -14.49 6.20
N PRO A 100 -16.15 -14.83 4.94
CA PRO A 100 -15.18 -14.75 3.86
C PRO A 100 -14.81 -13.28 3.59
N ILE A 101 -13.54 -12.95 3.77
CA ILE A 101 -12.99 -11.69 3.25
C ILE A 101 -13.13 -11.74 1.73
N SER A 102 -13.83 -10.76 1.15
CA SER A 102 -14.07 -10.69 -0.29
C SER A 102 -12.78 -10.49 -1.09
N ASN A 103 -11.78 -9.81 -0.53
CA ASN A 103 -10.46 -9.64 -1.14
C ASN A 103 -9.34 -9.40 -0.08
N PRO A 104 -8.55 -10.44 0.27
CA PRO A 104 -7.49 -10.38 1.28
C PRO A 104 -6.41 -9.34 0.99
N ASN A 105 -6.07 -9.19 -0.28
CA ASN A 105 -5.08 -8.21 -0.72
C ASN A 105 -5.61 -6.79 -0.51
N GLU A 106 -6.90 -6.57 -0.69
CA GLU A 106 -7.53 -5.27 -0.46
C GLU A 106 -7.65 -4.96 1.04
N GLU A 107 -7.93 -5.95 1.89
CA GLU A 107 -7.89 -5.77 3.35
C GLU A 107 -6.48 -5.41 3.82
N PHE A 108 -5.46 -6.13 3.35
CA PHE A 108 -4.06 -5.79 3.64
C PHE A 108 -3.72 -4.36 3.18
N ARG A 109 -4.10 -3.99 1.95
CA ARG A 109 -3.89 -2.63 1.43
C ARG A 109 -4.64 -1.56 2.22
N THR A 110 -5.82 -1.88 2.75
CA THR A 110 -6.59 -0.97 3.59
C THR A 110 -5.83 -0.66 4.89
N HIS A 111 -5.20 -1.67 5.49
CA HIS A 111 -4.45 -1.52 6.73
C HIS A 111 -3.15 -0.71 6.56
N ILE A 112 -2.36 -0.97 5.51
CA ILE A 112 -1.11 -0.22 5.29
C ILE A 112 -1.34 1.23 4.85
N ASN A 113 -2.49 1.51 4.22
CA ASN A 113 -2.89 2.86 3.79
C ASN A 113 -3.74 3.59 4.84
N PHE A 114 -3.95 2.98 6.01
CA PHE A 114 -4.74 3.58 7.07
C PHE A 114 -4.12 4.90 7.52
N LYS A 115 -5.00 5.87 7.80
CA LYS A 115 -4.63 7.19 8.29
C LYS A 115 -4.74 7.19 9.81
N GLY A 116 -3.61 7.33 10.49
CA GLY A 116 -3.56 7.51 11.93
C GLY A 116 -3.85 8.95 12.34
N GLU A 117 -3.20 9.36 13.41
CA GLU A 117 -3.28 10.72 13.93
C GLU A 117 -2.82 11.76 12.89
N GLU A 118 -3.43 12.94 12.92
CA GLU A 118 -3.22 14.01 11.91
C GLU A 118 -3.52 13.57 10.46
N GLY A 119 -4.14 12.41 10.26
CA GLY A 119 -4.37 11.83 8.94
C GLY A 119 -3.13 11.27 8.27
N ASN A 120 -2.00 11.14 8.99
CA ASN A 120 -0.76 10.61 8.46
C ASN A 120 -0.85 9.10 8.21
N THR A 121 -0.28 8.64 7.10
CA THR A 121 -0.09 7.20 6.82
C THR A 121 1.29 6.74 7.29
N LEU A 122 1.54 5.43 7.29
CA LEU A 122 2.86 4.86 7.57
C LEU A 122 3.97 5.50 6.71
N LEU A 123 3.65 5.82 5.45
CA LEU A 123 4.62 6.46 4.55
C LEU A 123 4.93 7.92 4.92
N HIS A 124 3.95 8.67 5.47
CA HIS A 124 4.23 10.00 6.00
C HIS A 124 5.20 9.91 7.18
N GLN A 125 4.98 8.96 8.08
CA GLN A 125 5.83 8.79 9.24
C GLN A 125 7.25 8.36 8.84
N ALA A 126 7.37 7.37 7.94
CA ALA A 126 8.68 6.92 7.45
C ALA A 126 9.49 8.05 6.80
N VAL A 127 8.81 8.99 6.12
CA VAL A 127 9.46 10.19 5.56
C VAL A 127 9.88 11.17 6.66
N ARG A 128 9.00 11.45 7.64
CA ARG A 128 9.32 12.34 8.78
C ARG A 128 10.55 11.85 9.55
N ASP A 129 10.68 10.54 9.72
CA ASP A 129 11.78 9.92 10.45
C ASP A 129 13.03 9.69 9.58
N ASN A 130 12.99 10.04 8.29
CA ASN A 130 14.04 9.77 7.31
C ASN A 130 14.43 8.28 7.23
N ASN A 131 13.48 7.38 7.49
CA ASN A 131 13.70 5.94 7.49
C ASN A 131 13.59 5.38 6.05
N ILE A 132 14.68 5.48 5.30
CA ILE A 132 14.76 5.04 3.89
C ILE A 132 14.46 3.54 3.77
N GLN A 133 14.90 2.71 4.73
CA GLN A 133 14.64 1.27 4.70
C GLN A 133 13.15 0.97 4.85
N ALA A 134 12.46 1.63 5.77
CA ALA A 134 11.01 1.49 5.90
C ALA A 134 10.29 1.95 4.63
N ILE A 135 10.72 3.05 3.99
CA ILE A 135 10.16 3.51 2.71
C ILE A 135 10.29 2.42 1.63
N GLU A 136 11.45 1.80 1.50
CA GLU A 136 11.69 0.74 0.51
C GLU A 136 10.82 -0.50 0.78
N VAL A 137 10.72 -0.94 2.04
CA VAL A 137 9.85 -2.07 2.43
C VAL A 137 8.39 -1.75 2.12
N LEU A 138 7.89 -0.56 2.48
CA LEU A 138 6.50 -0.17 2.24
C LEU A 138 6.16 -0.14 0.74
N PHE A 139 7.10 0.26 -0.14
CA PHE A 139 6.88 0.21 -1.59
C PHE A 139 6.84 -1.21 -2.16
N ASN A 140 7.55 -2.17 -1.56
CA ASN A 140 7.44 -3.58 -1.96
C ASN A 140 6.02 -4.13 -1.72
N TYR A 141 5.26 -3.52 -0.80
CA TYR A 141 3.88 -3.85 -0.48
C TYR A 141 2.84 -2.97 -1.17
N ASP A 142 3.23 -2.25 -2.22
CA ASP A 142 2.29 -1.57 -3.13
C ASP A 142 1.43 -0.48 -2.44
N ILE A 143 2.01 0.14 -1.39
CA ILE A 143 1.42 1.26 -0.63
C ILE A 143 1.03 2.42 -1.55
N ASN A 144 0.01 3.20 -1.19
CA ASN A 144 -0.42 4.36 -1.96
C ASN A 144 0.29 5.63 -1.48
N PRO A 145 1.21 6.20 -2.29
CA PRO A 145 2.02 7.33 -1.86
C PRO A 145 1.34 8.69 -2.12
N LEU A 146 0.10 8.70 -2.63
CA LEU A 146 -0.66 9.91 -2.96
C LEU A 146 -1.67 10.31 -1.90
N ILE A 147 -1.72 9.58 -0.79
CA ILE A 147 -2.64 9.87 0.31
C ILE A 147 -2.22 11.19 0.95
N ARG A 148 -3.19 12.08 1.14
CA ARG A 148 -2.99 13.36 1.84
C ARG A 148 -3.32 13.25 3.32
N ASN A 149 -2.49 13.86 4.17
CA ASN A 149 -2.77 14.06 5.59
C ASN A 149 -3.84 15.15 5.82
N GLN A 150 -4.14 15.49 7.07
CA GLN A 150 -5.10 16.55 7.41
C GLN A 150 -4.67 17.95 6.97
N LYS A 151 -3.36 18.19 6.79
CA LYS A 151 -2.83 19.44 6.23
C LYS A 151 -2.91 19.48 4.70
N GLY A 152 -3.37 18.41 4.07
CA GLY A 152 -3.45 18.30 2.62
C GLY A 152 -2.11 17.92 1.96
N GLU A 153 -1.08 17.59 2.73
CA GLU A 153 0.26 17.25 2.25
C GLU A 153 0.33 15.75 1.92
N ILE A 154 1.06 15.39 0.87
CA ILE A 154 1.46 14.00 0.59
C ILE A 154 2.84 13.71 1.21
N PRO A 155 3.26 12.44 1.36
CA PRO A 155 4.59 12.10 1.88
C PRO A 155 5.74 12.79 1.11
N LEU A 156 5.57 13.04 -0.20
CA LEU A 156 6.58 13.72 -1.02
C LEU A 156 6.74 15.20 -0.67
N ASP A 157 5.69 15.86 -0.17
CA ASP A 157 5.74 17.26 0.25
C ASP A 157 6.58 17.41 1.54
N LEU A 158 6.59 16.38 2.38
CA LEU A 158 7.38 16.32 3.62
C LEU A 158 8.84 15.88 3.37
N ALA A 159 9.13 15.27 2.23
CA ALA A 159 10.41 14.62 1.97
C ALA A 159 11.50 15.61 1.53
N GLN A 160 12.69 15.46 2.11
CA GLN A 160 13.87 16.27 1.77
C GLN A 160 15.10 15.38 1.51
N GLY A 161 16.05 15.90 0.72
CA GLY A 161 17.33 15.24 0.43
C GLY A 161 17.19 13.77 -0.03
N LYS A 162 17.96 12.87 0.59
CA LYS A 162 18.00 11.44 0.23
C LYS A 162 16.66 10.72 0.41
N THR A 163 15.85 11.14 1.39
CA THR A 163 14.52 10.58 1.65
C THR A 163 13.59 10.87 0.48
N ARG A 164 13.66 12.09 -0.08
CA ARG A 164 12.92 12.46 -1.29
C ARG A 164 13.34 11.61 -2.49
N ASP A 165 14.63 11.41 -2.68
CA ASP A 165 15.15 10.60 -3.79
C ASP A 165 14.67 9.14 -3.71
N ALA A 166 14.74 8.54 -2.51
CA ALA A 166 14.23 7.19 -2.27
C ALA A 166 12.72 7.09 -2.52
N LEU A 167 11.94 8.06 -2.04
CA LEU A 167 10.51 8.11 -2.23
C LEU A 167 10.13 8.25 -3.71
N VAL A 168 10.79 9.17 -4.44
CA VAL A 168 10.57 9.36 -5.89
C VAL A 168 10.96 8.11 -6.66
N LYS A 169 12.07 7.45 -6.31
CA LYS A 169 12.49 6.18 -6.93
C LYS A 169 11.44 5.09 -6.73
N GLY A 170 10.91 4.94 -5.52
CA GLY A 170 9.86 3.98 -5.20
C GLY A 170 8.57 4.27 -5.97
N MET A 171 8.13 5.53 -5.99
CA MET A 171 6.97 5.99 -6.76
C MET A 171 7.11 5.71 -8.26
N LYS A 172 8.28 6.00 -8.86
CA LYS A 172 8.56 5.72 -10.29
C LYS A 172 8.48 4.23 -10.58
N LYS A 173 9.17 3.40 -9.78
CA LYS A 173 9.13 1.94 -9.92
C LYS A 173 7.70 1.39 -9.87
N GLN A 174 6.86 1.93 -8.98
CA GLN A 174 5.46 1.54 -8.85
C GLN A 174 4.60 2.03 -10.03
N ALA A 175 4.88 3.21 -10.59
CA ALA A 175 4.21 3.69 -11.79
C ALA A 175 4.59 2.85 -13.02
N ASP A 176 5.86 2.50 -13.17
CA ASP A 176 6.37 1.69 -14.28
C ASP A 176 5.84 0.25 -14.24
N SER A 177 5.77 -0.37 -13.04
CA SER A 177 5.20 -1.72 -12.90
C SER A 177 3.72 -1.77 -13.29
N LYS A 178 2.95 -0.73 -12.94
CA LYS A 178 1.53 -0.58 -13.31
C LYS A 178 1.33 -0.26 -14.80
N LYS A 179 2.28 0.43 -15.43
CA LYS A 179 2.28 0.64 -16.88
C LYS A 179 2.59 -0.65 -17.64
N TRP A 180 3.57 -1.42 -17.17
CA TRP A 180 3.96 -2.68 -17.81
C TRP A 180 2.87 -3.75 -17.72
N SER A 181 2.19 -3.87 -16.57
CA SER A 181 1.01 -4.76 -16.45
C SER A 181 -0.11 -4.39 -17.43
N ALA A 182 -0.28 -3.09 -17.70
CA ALA A 182 -1.19 -2.59 -18.73
C ALA A 182 -0.71 -2.86 -20.16
N ALA A 183 0.60 -2.82 -20.41
CA ALA A 183 1.16 -3.10 -21.74
C ALA A 183 1.10 -4.61 -22.08
N CYS A 184 1.45 -5.51 -21.17
CA CYS A 184 1.52 -6.95 -21.44
C CYS A 184 0.16 -7.65 -21.62
N SER A 185 -0.92 -7.12 -21.04
CA SER A 185 -2.28 -7.65 -21.26
C SER A 185 -2.84 -7.32 -22.65
N SER A 186 -2.27 -6.30 -23.33
CA SER A 186 -2.58 -6.02 -24.75
C SER A 186 -1.99 -7.06 -25.72
N SER A 187 -0.97 -7.82 -25.29
CA SER A 187 -0.28 -8.82 -26.11
C SER A 187 -0.94 -10.21 -26.10
N PHE A 188 -1.99 -10.43 -25.30
CA PHE A 188 -2.82 -11.65 -25.38
C PHE A 188 -4.07 -11.49 -26.26
N GLY A 189 -4.33 -10.28 -26.79
CA GLY A 189 -5.53 -9.97 -27.58
C GLY A 189 -5.27 -9.61 -29.05
N VAL A 190 -4.04 -9.70 -29.54
CA VAL A 190 -3.65 -9.25 -30.89
C VAL A 190 -2.66 -10.24 -31.51
N ILE A 191 -3.18 -11.35 -32.04
CA ILE A 191 -2.68 -11.93 -33.30
C ILE A 191 -3.78 -11.72 -34.36
N PRO A 192 -3.92 -10.54 -35.00
CA PRO A 192 -4.89 -10.30 -36.06
C PRO A 192 -4.29 -10.68 -37.42
N GLY A 193 -3.73 -11.88 -37.55
CA GLY A 193 -2.94 -12.20 -38.73
C GLY A 193 -2.71 -13.67 -39.09
N VAL A 194 -3.43 -14.64 -38.52
CA VAL A 194 -3.23 -16.06 -38.93
C VAL A 194 -4.51 -16.80 -39.37
N PHE A 195 -5.71 -16.22 -39.24
CA PHE A 195 -6.94 -17.00 -39.52
C PHE A 195 -7.87 -16.53 -40.64
N LEU A 196 -7.43 -15.67 -41.58
CA LEU A 196 -8.24 -15.36 -42.76
C LEU A 196 -7.44 -15.40 -44.08
N GLY A 197 -7.60 -16.52 -44.80
CA GLY A 197 -7.29 -16.74 -46.23
C GLY A 197 -6.05 -17.61 -46.48
N VAL A 198 -6.01 -18.62 -47.36
CA VAL A 198 -6.87 -19.09 -48.46
C VAL A 198 -6.49 -20.54 -48.80
N GLY A 199 -7.47 -21.35 -49.18
CA GLY A 199 -7.30 -22.56 -49.99
C GLY A 199 -8.66 -23.14 -50.39
N PRO A 200 -9.27 -22.73 -51.51
CA PRO A 200 -10.56 -23.23 -51.96
C PRO A 200 -10.40 -24.58 -52.66
N GLY A 201 -11.30 -25.52 -52.34
CA GLY A 201 -11.53 -26.71 -53.14
C GLY A 201 -11.01 -28.01 -52.52
N VAL A 202 -11.89 -28.75 -51.85
CA VAL A 202 -12.46 -30.00 -52.38
C VAL A 202 -13.85 -30.12 -51.76
N GLY A 203 -14.87 -30.21 -52.59
CA GLY A 203 -16.25 -30.34 -52.14
C GLY A 203 -16.50 -31.67 -51.42
N SER A 204 -17.43 -31.67 -50.48
CA SER A 204 -18.43 -32.74 -50.33
C SER A 204 -19.51 -32.31 -49.34
N ALA A 205 -20.73 -32.66 -49.72
CA ALA A 205 -22.02 -32.41 -49.09
C ALA A 205 -22.04 -32.49 -47.55
N LEU A 206 -22.66 -31.51 -46.91
CA LEU A 206 -23.23 -31.65 -45.56
C LEU A 206 -24.64 -31.06 -45.55
N ALA A 207 -25.57 -31.84 -46.09
CA ALA A 207 -26.97 -31.76 -45.72
C ALA A 207 -27.13 -32.46 -44.36
N GLY A 208 -27.24 -31.69 -43.28
CA GLY A 208 -27.55 -32.20 -41.95
C GLY A 208 -27.88 -31.06 -40.98
N PRO A 209 -28.82 -31.25 -40.03
CA PRO A 209 -29.34 -30.19 -39.16
C PRO A 209 -28.35 -29.66 -38.09
N SER A 210 -27.06 -29.93 -38.21
CA SER A 210 -26.05 -29.63 -37.18
C SER A 210 -25.41 -28.24 -37.28
N MET A 211 -25.76 -27.44 -38.29
CA MET A 211 -25.24 -26.06 -38.49
C MET A 211 -25.62 -25.08 -37.37
N VAL A 212 -26.74 -25.31 -36.67
CA VAL A 212 -27.23 -24.39 -35.61
C VAL A 212 -26.42 -24.54 -34.31
N ILE A 213 -25.90 -25.74 -34.02
CA ILE A 213 -25.15 -26.01 -32.77
C ILE A 213 -23.72 -25.43 -32.84
N ILE A 214 -23.11 -25.41 -34.02
CA ILE A 214 -21.75 -24.87 -34.22
C ILE A 214 -21.75 -23.32 -34.18
N LEU A 215 -22.79 -22.67 -34.70
CA LEU A 215 -22.97 -21.21 -34.61
C LEU A 215 -23.24 -20.74 -33.17
N GLY A 216 -23.98 -21.53 -32.38
CA GLY A 216 -24.22 -21.25 -30.97
C GLY A 216 -22.95 -21.26 -30.11
N ALA A 217 -22.03 -22.19 -30.36
CA ALA A 217 -20.76 -22.26 -29.62
C ALA A 217 -19.84 -21.05 -29.93
N ALA A 218 -19.74 -20.63 -31.20
CA ALA A 218 -18.91 -19.49 -31.59
C ALA A 218 -19.37 -18.15 -30.98
N ALA A 219 -20.68 -17.96 -30.79
CA ALA A 219 -21.23 -16.76 -30.16
C ALA A 219 -20.92 -16.67 -28.65
N VAL A 220 -20.86 -17.81 -27.94
CA VAL A 220 -20.54 -17.83 -26.50
C VAL A 220 -19.05 -17.51 -26.26
N PHE A 221 -18.14 -18.00 -27.11
CA PHE A 221 -16.71 -17.69 -26.99
C PHE A 221 -16.39 -16.22 -27.25
N THR A 222 -17.08 -15.57 -28.20
CA THR A 222 -16.89 -14.13 -28.47
C THR A 222 -17.43 -13.23 -27.36
N LEU A 223 -18.53 -13.61 -26.71
CA LEU A 223 -19.08 -12.89 -25.56
C LEU A 223 -18.15 -12.97 -24.33
N VAL A 224 -17.66 -14.18 -24.01
CA VAL A 224 -16.73 -14.39 -22.88
C VAL A 224 -15.41 -13.66 -23.12
N ALA A 225 -14.89 -13.68 -24.34
CA ALA A 225 -13.70 -12.90 -24.71
C ALA A 225 -13.93 -11.38 -24.64
N GLY A 226 -15.09 -10.90 -25.07
CA GLY A 226 -15.46 -9.47 -24.99
C GLY A 226 -15.56 -8.96 -23.55
N ILE A 227 -16.14 -9.76 -22.63
CA ILE A 227 -16.20 -9.43 -21.19
C ILE A 227 -14.79 -9.43 -20.59
N ALA A 228 -13.95 -10.42 -20.93
CA ALA A 228 -12.57 -10.48 -20.45
C ALA A 228 -11.74 -9.28 -20.91
N VAL A 229 -11.87 -8.87 -22.19
CA VAL A 229 -11.21 -7.70 -22.76
C VAL A 229 -11.76 -6.41 -22.13
N GLY A 230 -13.08 -6.29 -21.95
CA GLY A 230 -13.71 -5.13 -21.31
C GLY A 230 -13.27 -4.96 -19.85
N LEU A 231 -13.22 -6.05 -19.08
CA LEU A 231 -12.71 -6.06 -17.71
C LEU A 231 -11.23 -5.73 -17.66
N ALA A 232 -10.42 -6.29 -18.56
CA ALA A 232 -9.00 -5.93 -18.68
C ALA A 232 -8.86 -4.42 -18.91
N ILE A 233 -9.46 -3.87 -19.97
CA ILE A 233 -9.43 -2.43 -20.29
C ILE A 233 -9.90 -1.56 -19.10
N TYR A 234 -10.93 -1.99 -18.37
CA TYR A 234 -11.43 -1.29 -17.18
C TYR A 234 -10.41 -1.28 -16.03
N PHE A 235 -9.83 -2.43 -15.68
CA PHE A 235 -8.79 -2.52 -14.66
C PHE A 235 -7.53 -1.74 -15.08
N LEU A 236 -7.16 -1.79 -16.36
CA LEU A 236 -6.04 -1.02 -16.91
C LEU A 236 -6.25 0.48 -16.77
N SER A 237 -7.49 0.97 -16.92
CA SER A 237 -7.81 2.38 -16.75
C SER A 237 -7.52 2.87 -15.32
N HIS A 238 -7.76 2.02 -14.32
CA HIS A 238 -7.54 2.40 -12.92
C HIS A 238 -6.04 2.49 -12.59
N ASP A 239 -5.27 1.46 -12.94
CA ASP A 239 -3.82 1.43 -12.69
C ASP A 239 -3.07 2.49 -13.51
N TYR A 240 -3.51 2.74 -14.76
CA TYR A 240 -2.98 3.81 -15.61
C TYR A 240 -3.27 5.21 -15.03
N LYS A 241 -4.48 5.45 -14.53
CA LYS A 241 -4.83 6.73 -13.87
C LYS A 241 -3.98 6.96 -12.64
N GLN A 242 -3.74 5.92 -11.83
CA GLN A 242 -2.89 6.03 -10.66
C GLN A 242 -1.43 6.31 -11.05
N ALA A 243 -0.88 5.58 -12.03
CA ALA A 243 0.48 5.82 -12.54
C ALA A 243 0.64 7.25 -13.06
N LYS A 244 -0.33 7.76 -13.83
CA LYS A 244 -0.32 9.13 -14.33
C LYS A 244 -0.45 10.17 -13.21
N ALA A 245 -1.21 9.88 -12.15
CA ALA A 245 -1.30 10.75 -10.98
C ALA A 245 0.04 10.81 -10.23
N ILE A 246 0.73 9.68 -10.07
CA ILE A 246 2.07 9.60 -9.49
C ILE A 246 3.05 10.41 -10.34
N GLU A 247 3.08 10.23 -11.66
CA GLU A 247 3.97 11.00 -12.54
C GLU A 247 3.68 12.50 -12.51
N LYS A 248 2.41 12.89 -12.50
CA LYS A 248 2.03 14.29 -12.39
C LYS A 248 2.58 14.91 -11.11
N VAL A 249 2.52 14.20 -10.00
CA VAL A 249 3.02 14.63 -8.69
C VAL A 249 4.55 14.70 -8.65
N ILE A 250 5.24 13.75 -9.28
CA ILE A 250 6.71 13.78 -9.39
C ILE A 250 7.18 14.95 -10.26
N ASN A 251 6.45 15.23 -11.35
CA ASN A 251 6.85 16.21 -12.37
C ASN A 251 6.36 17.64 -12.07
N SER A 252 5.41 17.83 -11.15
CA SER A 252 5.09 19.16 -10.63
C SER A 252 6.29 19.68 -9.83
N GLU A 253 6.87 20.80 -10.27
CA GLU A 253 7.98 21.46 -9.58
C GLU A 253 7.66 21.66 -8.09
N PRO A 254 8.66 21.51 -7.20
CA PRO A 254 8.45 21.76 -5.78
C PRO A 254 7.98 23.21 -5.56
N PRO A 255 7.14 23.48 -4.55
CA PRO A 255 6.88 24.87 -4.16
C PRO A 255 8.22 25.53 -3.86
N SER A 256 8.55 26.55 -4.64
CA SER A 256 9.77 27.33 -4.51
C SER A 256 9.88 27.91 -3.10
N VAL A 257 10.75 27.35 -2.28
CA VAL A 257 11.19 27.96 -1.03
C VAL A 257 12.14 29.11 -1.37
N ASN A 258 11.60 30.22 -1.88
CA ASN A 258 12.28 31.49 -1.94
C ASN A 258 11.52 32.46 -1.06
N ASN A 259 11.95 32.56 0.20
CA ASN A 259 12.05 33.80 0.99
C ASN A 259 12.51 33.46 2.42
N VAL A 260 13.73 32.98 2.54
CA VAL A 260 14.53 33.21 3.75
C VAL A 260 15.70 34.07 3.31
N VAL A 261 15.46 35.38 3.21
CA VAL A 261 16.55 36.36 3.22
C VAL A 261 16.94 36.54 4.68
N SER A 262 17.93 35.76 5.09
CA SER A 262 18.77 36.06 6.25
C SER A 262 19.66 37.23 5.87
N VAL A 263 19.49 38.38 6.51
CA VAL A 263 20.61 39.32 6.71
C VAL A 263 20.71 39.57 8.21
N THR A 264 21.62 38.81 8.82
CA THR A 264 22.27 39.14 10.07
C THR A 264 23.31 40.24 9.83
N GLY A 265 23.50 41.16 10.78
CA GLY A 265 24.70 42.00 10.79
C GLY A 265 24.61 43.30 11.58
N SER A 266 25.05 43.23 12.85
CA SER A 266 25.79 44.25 13.63
C SER A 266 25.26 45.69 13.78
N GLU A 267 24.95 46.15 14.99
CA GLU A 267 25.85 46.61 16.07
C GLU A 267 26.05 48.15 16.05
N LYS A 268 26.00 48.73 17.26
CA LYS A 268 26.41 50.09 17.72
C LYS A 268 25.40 51.25 17.72
N GLY A 269 24.99 51.58 18.96
CA GLY A 269 25.25 52.91 19.56
C GLY A 269 24.02 53.66 20.09
N PRO A 270 23.96 54.03 21.38
CA PRO A 270 23.14 55.15 21.84
C PRO A 270 23.98 56.43 22.09
N GLN A 271 23.33 57.58 21.89
CA GLN A 271 23.72 58.98 22.25
C GLN A 271 24.70 59.68 21.28
N PRO A 272 24.73 61.04 21.14
CA PRO A 272 24.22 62.11 22.03
C PRO A 272 23.32 63.15 21.28
N ILE A 273 22.77 64.25 21.82
CA ILE A 273 23.08 65.21 22.90
C ILE A 273 21.74 65.75 23.44
#